data_AF-A0A8H4LB19-F1
#
_entry.id   AF-A0A8H4LB19-F1
#
_cell.length_a   1.000
_cell.length_b   1.000
_cell.length_c   1.000
_cell.angle_alpha   90.00
_cell.angle_beta   90.00
_cell.angle_gamma   90.00
#
_symmetry.space_group_name_H-M   'P 1'
#
loop_
_entity.id
_entity.type
_entity.pdbx_description
1 polymer ?
#
loop_
_entity_poly.entity_id
_entity_poly.type
_entity_poly.pdbx_seq_one_letter_code
_entity_poly.pdbx_strand_id
1 'polypeptide(L)'
;MARRQHLTLTFVLVLAAFFTLSYFFSGPSRSTVPKFDDDLAEPLKDAPRSEFAADLDSLPAGLLGGKSIAPKLENATLKAELGHATWKFLHTMMARFPDEPTKDDRMALETFMHLFARLYPCGQCAAHFQKVLAQYPPQTSSRNAAAGWLCFAHNIVNERVHKPLFDCEKIGDFYDCGCGDEGKEKKKEEGVEGAQAEGPDPELHKH
;
A
#
# COMPACT_ATOMS: atom_id res chain seq x y z
N MET A 1 23.97 45.54 -51.93
CA MET A 1 24.01 44.06 -52.02
C MET A 1 24.71 43.36 -50.84
N ALA A 2 25.34 44.07 -49.88
CA ALA A 2 26.04 43.42 -48.76
C ALA A 2 25.12 42.85 -47.64
N ARG A 3 23.95 43.45 -47.39
CA ARG A 3 23.09 43.10 -46.24
C ARG A 3 22.46 41.69 -46.30
N ARG A 4 22.23 41.15 -47.51
CA ARG A 4 21.71 39.79 -47.70
C ARG A 4 22.77 38.71 -47.49
N GLN A 5 24.03 38.97 -47.88
CA GLN A 5 25.14 38.04 -47.66
C GLN A 5 25.50 37.88 -46.19
N HIS A 6 25.42 38.96 -45.40
CA HIS A 6 25.61 38.87 -43.96
C HIS A 6 24.52 38.04 -43.27
N LEU A 7 23.24 38.22 -43.65
CA LEU A 7 22.13 37.42 -43.09
C LEU A 7 22.27 35.93 -43.40
N THR A 8 22.67 35.56 -44.63
CA THR A 8 22.90 34.15 -44.99
C THR A 8 24.10 33.56 -44.25
N LEU A 9 25.19 34.32 -44.07
CA LEU A 9 26.37 33.86 -43.33
C LEU A 9 26.03 33.66 -41.85
N THR A 10 25.32 34.61 -41.22
CA THR A 10 24.90 34.50 -39.83
C THR A 10 23.96 33.31 -39.62
N PHE A 11 23.03 33.07 -40.55
CA PHE A 11 22.12 31.92 -40.47
C PHE A 11 22.85 30.58 -40.55
N VAL A 12 23.83 30.45 -41.45
CA VAL A 12 24.66 29.23 -41.57
C VAL A 12 25.50 29.01 -40.30
N LEU A 13 26.07 30.06 -39.72
CA LEU A 13 26.84 29.95 -38.48
C LEU A 13 25.97 29.53 -37.28
N VAL A 14 24.74 30.05 -37.19
CA VAL A 14 23.80 29.65 -36.14
C VAL A 14 23.36 28.20 -36.32
N LEU A 15 23.07 27.75 -37.55
CA LEU A 15 22.74 26.35 -37.81
C LEU A 15 23.91 25.42 -37.48
N ALA A 16 25.13 25.77 -37.89
CA ALA A 16 26.32 25.01 -37.57
C ALA A 16 26.52 24.89 -36.06
N ALA A 17 26.36 25.99 -35.31
CA ALA A 17 26.43 26.00 -33.85
C ALA A 17 25.30 25.16 -33.21
N PHE A 18 24.09 25.19 -33.76
CA PHE A 18 22.98 24.39 -33.26
C PHE A 18 23.21 22.89 -33.48
N PHE A 19 23.73 22.48 -34.64
CA PHE A 19 24.02 21.08 -34.93
C PHE A 19 25.22 20.56 -34.14
N THR A 20 26.25 21.37 -33.92
CA THR A 20 27.38 20.97 -33.05
C THR A 20 26.93 20.85 -31.60
N LEU A 21 26.14 21.80 -31.08
CA LEU A 21 25.61 21.72 -29.73
C LEU A 21 24.68 20.51 -29.59
N SER A 22 23.80 20.27 -30.56
CA SER A 22 22.93 19.09 -30.58
C SER A 22 23.73 17.79 -30.61
N TYR A 23 24.86 17.73 -31.33
CA TYR A 23 25.74 16.56 -31.34
C TYR A 23 26.41 16.32 -29.99
N PHE A 24 26.87 17.37 -29.31
CA PHE A 24 27.45 17.27 -27.96
C PHE A 24 26.42 16.87 -26.90
N PHE A 25 25.18 17.35 -27.02
CA PHE A 25 24.09 17.03 -26.08
C PHE A 25 23.33 15.73 -26.41
N SER A 26 23.46 15.21 -27.64
CA SER A 26 22.90 13.91 -28.06
C SER A 26 23.89 12.75 -27.90
N GLY A 27 25.01 12.97 -27.21
CA GLY A 27 25.88 11.88 -26.77
C GLY A 27 25.04 10.83 -26.04
N PRO A 28 25.26 9.53 -26.28
CA PRO A 28 24.44 8.49 -25.70
C PRO A 28 24.47 8.65 -24.19
N SER A 29 23.31 8.97 -23.61
CA SER A 29 23.11 8.84 -22.17
C SER A 29 23.32 7.36 -21.87
N ARG A 30 24.53 7.01 -21.43
CA ARG A 30 24.84 5.68 -20.95
C ARG A 30 24.09 5.56 -19.64
N SER A 31 22.83 5.15 -19.74
CA SER A 31 22.05 4.66 -18.61
C SER A 31 22.75 3.40 -18.14
N THR A 32 23.79 3.57 -17.32
CA THR A 32 24.22 2.55 -16.38
C THR A 32 23.07 2.40 -15.40
N VAL A 33 22.04 1.67 -15.81
CA VAL A 33 21.18 0.98 -14.86
C VAL A 33 22.16 0.10 -14.08
N PRO A 34 22.35 0.33 -12.77
CA PRO A 34 23.10 -0.60 -11.97
C PRO A 34 22.43 -1.95 -12.17
N LYS A 35 23.18 -2.92 -12.67
CA LYS A 35 22.74 -4.30 -12.63
C LYS A 35 22.63 -4.58 -11.13
N PHE A 36 21.40 -4.63 -10.61
CA PHE A 36 21.18 -5.19 -9.28
C PHE A 36 21.50 -6.66 -9.44
N ASP A 37 22.74 -7.02 -9.11
CA ASP A 37 23.10 -8.41 -8.90
C ASP A 37 22.20 -8.92 -7.77
N ASP A 38 21.59 -10.09 -8.00
CA ASP A 38 20.64 -10.76 -7.12
C ASP A 38 21.38 -11.36 -5.90
N ASP A 39 22.09 -10.51 -5.16
CA ASP A 39 22.93 -10.85 -4.02
C ASP A 39 22.11 -11.01 -2.72
N LEU A 40 20.85 -11.43 -2.81
CA LEU A 40 20.06 -11.85 -1.65
C LEU A 40 20.36 -13.30 -1.22
N ALA A 41 21.38 -13.93 -1.81
CA ALA A 41 21.67 -15.36 -1.64
C ALA A 41 22.56 -15.72 -0.44
N GLU A 42 23.12 -14.77 0.31
CA GLU A 42 23.81 -15.09 1.57
C GLU A 42 23.00 -14.54 2.76
N PRO A 43 22.45 -15.41 3.64
CA PRO A 43 22.03 -14.99 4.95
C PRO A 43 23.22 -14.28 5.62
N LEU A 44 23.00 -13.10 6.19
CA LEU A 44 23.97 -12.45 7.08
C LEU A 44 24.25 -13.39 8.28
N LYS A 45 25.14 -14.38 8.09
CA LYS A 45 25.51 -15.38 9.10
C LYS A 45 26.16 -14.73 10.33
N ASP A 46 26.75 -13.56 10.13
CA ASP A 46 27.59 -12.87 11.12
C ASP A 46 27.05 -11.49 11.55
N ALA A 47 25.86 -11.08 11.10
CA ALA A 47 25.21 -9.93 11.75
C ALA A 47 24.86 -10.34 13.18
N PRO A 48 25.14 -9.51 14.19
CA PRO A 48 24.67 -9.77 15.54
C PRO A 48 23.14 -9.86 15.46
N ARG A 49 22.62 -11.09 15.52
CA ARG A 49 21.19 -11.32 15.70
C ARG A 49 20.81 -10.52 16.93
N SER A 50 19.77 -9.69 16.80
CA SER A 50 19.11 -9.07 17.95
C SER A 50 19.11 -10.06 19.12
N GLU A 51 19.58 -9.65 20.31
CA GLU A 51 19.51 -10.48 21.53
C GLU A 51 18.09 -11.03 21.75
N PHE A 52 17.11 -10.36 21.15
CA PHE A 52 15.73 -10.78 21.05
C PHE A 52 15.45 -11.37 19.66
N ALA A 53 15.99 -12.55 19.36
CA ALA A 53 15.40 -13.39 18.32
C ALA A 53 14.07 -13.88 18.87
N ALA A 54 12.96 -13.47 18.26
CA ALA A 54 11.64 -13.95 18.67
C ALA A 54 11.57 -15.45 18.38
N ASP A 55 11.69 -16.27 19.43
CA ASP A 55 11.33 -17.67 19.37
C ASP A 55 9.79 -17.73 19.35
N LEU A 56 9.25 -17.93 18.14
CA LEU A 56 7.81 -17.98 17.90
C LEU A 56 7.15 -19.12 18.69
N ASP A 57 7.92 -20.17 19.04
CA ASP A 57 7.42 -21.33 19.78
C ASP A 57 7.34 -21.07 21.30
N SER A 58 8.01 -20.02 21.81
CA SER A 58 8.00 -19.64 23.22
C SER A 58 7.35 -18.29 23.51
N LEU A 59 6.51 -17.79 22.60
CA LEU A 59 5.84 -16.49 22.79
C LEU A 59 5.02 -16.48 24.09
N PRO A 60 5.19 -15.45 24.94
CA PRO A 60 4.48 -15.38 26.20
C PRO A 60 2.97 -15.21 25.97
N ALA A 61 2.14 -15.89 26.76
CA ALA A 61 0.67 -15.85 26.67
C ALA A 61 0.09 -14.42 26.72
N GLY A 62 0.82 -13.45 27.29
CA GLY A 62 0.43 -12.04 27.35
C GLY A 62 0.82 -11.19 26.13
N LEU A 63 1.43 -11.76 25.09
CA LEU A 63 1.90 -11.01 23.92
C LEU A 63 0.76 -10.27 23.21
N LEU A 64 -0.37 -10.94 23.01
CA LEU A 64 -1.54 -10.37 22.32
C LEU A 64 -2.41 -9.49 23.24
N GLY A 65 -2.34 -9.69 24.56
CA GLY A 65 -3.21 -9.02 25.53
C GLY A 65 -2.68 -7.73 26.14
N GLY A 66 -1.48 -7.27 25.79
CA GLY A 66 -0.93 -6.03 26.36
C GLY A 66 -1.50 -4.77 25.74
N LYS A 67 -1.37 -3.66 26.48
CA LYS A 67 -1.80 -2.33 26.04
C LYS A 67 -0.96 -1.85 24.84
N SER A 68 -1.48 -0.83 24.13
CA SER A 68 -0.70 -0.11 23.12
C SER A 68 0.68 0.31 23.67
N ILE A 69 1.71 0.04 22.88
CA ILE A 69 3.10 0.41 23.21
C ILE A 69 3.37 1.87 22.83
N ALA A 70 2.73 2.36 21.77
CA ALA A 70 2.98 3.70 21.25
C ALA A 70 2.40 4.79 22.17
N PRO A 71 3.08 5.95 22.29
CA PRO A 71 2.52 7.11 22.98
C PRO A 71 1.40 7.76 22.15
N LYS A 72 0.79 8.80 22.72
CA LYS A 72 -0.24 9.59 22.04
C LYS A 72 0.36 10.33 20.82
N LEU A 73 -0.29 10.21 19.66
CA LEU A 73 0.09 10.94 18.44
C LEU A 73 -0.72 12.24 18.34
N GLU A 74 -0.10 13.37 18.64
CA GLU A 74 -0.78 14.67 18.76
C GLU A 74 -0.98 15.39 17.41
N ASN A 75 -0.03 15.26 16.49
CA ASN A 75 -0.10 15.94 15.20
C ASN A 75 -1.23 15.37 14.34
N ALA A 76 -2.26 16.19 14.08
CA ALA A 76 -3.47 15.75 13.38
C ALA A 76 -3.21 15.37 11.91
N THR A 77 -2.36 16.10 11.20
CA THR A 77 -2.01 15.84 9.80
C THR A 77 -1.26 14.52 9.67
N LEU A 78 -0.19 14.33 10.45
CA LEU A 78 0.59 13.09 10.44
C LEU A 78 -0.26 11.88 10.87
N LYS A 79 -1.19 12.07 11.82
CA LYS A 79 -2.14 11.05 12.23
C LYS A 79 -3.08 10.65 11.08
N ALA A 80 -3.56 11.61 10.30
CA ALA A 80 -4.43 11.34 9.15
C ALA A 80 -3.65 10.61 8.05
N GLU A 81 -2.48 11.11 7.66
CA GLU A 81 -1.60 10.49 6.66
C GLU A 81 -1.26 9.04 7.01
N LEU A 82 -0.83 8.80 8.27
CA LEU A 82 -0.58 7.46 8.79
C LEU A 82 -1.83 6.58 8.70
N GLY A 83 -3.00 7.13 9.07
CA GLY A 83 -4.29 6.44 8.98
C GLY A 83 -4.63 6.00 7.55
N HIS A 84 -4.58 6.92 6.58
CA HIS A 84 -4.88 6.61 5.18
C HIS A 84 -3.93 5.56 4.60
N ALA A 85 -2.62 5.70 4.86
CA ALA A 85 -1.63 4.72 4.42
C ALA A 85 -1.88 3.33 5.03
N THR A 86 -2.21 3.30 6.32
CA THR A 86 -2.47 2.04 7.04
C THR A 86 -3.75 1.37 6.55
N TRP A 87 -4.84 2.12 6.37
CA TRP A 87 -6.08 1.55 5.84
C TRP A 87 -5.89 1.01 4.43
N LYS A 88 -5.15 1.71 3.56
CA LYS A 88 -4.80 1.18 2.24
C LYS A 88 -4.03 -0.14 2.35
N PHE A 89 -3.00 -0.21 3.19
CA PHE A 89 -2.26 -1.45 3.43
C PHE A 89 -3.17 -2.59 3.90
N LEU A 90 -3.97 -2.35 4.95
CA LEU A 90 -4.82 -3.37 5.55
C LEU A 90 -5.88 -3.87 4.55
N HIS A 91 -6.56 -2.97 3.84
CA HIS A 91 -7.58 -3.37 2.87
C HIS A 91 -6.98 -4.11 1.68
N THR A 92 -5.83 -3.68 1.16
CA THR A 92 -5.12 -4.46 0.12
C THR A 92 -4.70 -5.83 0.65
N MET A 93 -4.22 -5.94 1.89
CA MET A 93 -3.88 -7.22 2.50
C MET A 93 -5.10 -8.15 2.59
N MET A 94 -6.26 -7.67 3.04
CA MET A 94 -7.49 -8.47 3.09
C MET A 94 -7.97 -8.87 1.69
N ALA A 95 -7.87 -7.99 0.70
CA ALA A 95 -8.22 -8.28 -0.69
C ALA A 95 -7.32 -9.35 -1.32
N ARG A 96 -6.11 -9.58 -0.78
CA ARG A 96 -5.18 -10.63 -1.20
C ARG A 96 -5.31 -11.92 -0.39
N PHE A 97 -6.09 -11.91 0.70
CA PHE A 97 -6.27 -13.09 1.53
C PHE A 97 -6.89 -14.25 0.73
N PRO A 98 -6.59 -15.53 1.04
CA PRO A 98 -7.15 -16.66 0.32
C PRO A 98 -8.67 -16.74 0.45
N ASP A 99 -9.33 -17.22 -0.61
CA ASP A 99 -10.77 -17.54 -0.54
C ASP A 99 -11.02 -18.74 0.38
N GLU A 100 -10.10 -19.72 0.36
CA GLU A 100 -10.08 -20.91 1.22
C GLU A 100 -8.78 -20.95 2.04
N PRO A 101 -8.69 -20.19 3.15
CA PRO A 101 -7.46 -20.09 3.95
C PRO A 101 -7.22 -21.35 4.80
N THR A 102 -5.95 -21.72 4.95
CA THR A 102 -5.55 -22.79 5.87
C THR A 102 -5.72 -22.35 7.34
N LYS A 103 -5.62 -23.29 8.30
CA LYS A 103 -5.65 -22.92 9.72
C LYS A 103 -4.53 -21.95 10.09
N ASP A 104 -3.36 -22.12 9.47
CA ASP A 104 -2.18 -21.31 9.74
C ASP A 104 -2.35 -19.90 9.16
N ASP A 105 -2.92 -19.75 7.95
CA ASP A 105 -3.25 -18.44 7.36
C ASP A 105 -4.23 -17.65 8.25
N ARG A 106 -5.24 -18.36 8.77
CA ARG A 106 -6.25 -17.78 9.68
C ARG A 106 -5.63 -17.33 10.99
N MET A 107 -4.75 -18.16 11.56
CA MET A 107 -4.03 -17.84 12.78
C MET A 107 -3.08 -16.67 12.57
N ALA A 108 -2.37 -16.63 11.43
CA ALA A 108 -1.47 -15.54 11.07
C ALA A 108 -2.24 -14.21 10.97
N LEU A 109 -3.39 -14.19 10.29
CA LEU A 109 -4.21 -12.99 10.16
C LEU A 109 -4.77 -12.52 11.52
N GLU A 110 -5.32 -13.44 12.31
CA GLU A 110 -5.82 -13.13 13.66
C GLU A 110 -4.70 -12.52 14.52
N THR A 111 -3.55 -13.19 14.57
CA THR A 111 -2.37 -12.76 15.34
C THR A 111 -1.86 -11.42 14.86
N PHE A 112 -1.76 -11.23 13.54
CA PHE A 112 -1.34 -9.97 12.93
C PHE A 112 -2.24 -8.82 13.38
N MET A 113 -3.57 -8.98 13.39
CA MET A 113 -4.48 -7.89 13.78
C MET A 113 -4.33 -7.49 15.25
N HIS A 114 -4.13 -8.45 16.16
CA HIS A 114 -3.88 -8.15 17.58
C HIS A 114 -2.51 -7.48 17.80
N LEU A 115 -1.46 -7.95 17.11
CA LEU A 115 -0.14 -7.33 17.15
C LEU A 115 -0.14 -5.93 16.52
N PHE A 116 -0.84 -5.76 15.41
CA PHE A 116 -1.05 -4.47 14.76
C PHE A 116 -1.68 -3.48 15.74
N ALA A 117 -2.76 -3.87 16.42
CA ALA A 117 -3.43 -3.01 17.41
C ALA A 117 -2.53 -2.65 18.59
N ARG A 118 -1.57 -3.51 18.94
CA ARG A 118 -0.59 -3.25 20.00
C ARG A 118 0.52 -2.30 19.55
N LEU A 119 0.98 -2.45 18.31
CA LEU A 119 2.15 -1.75 17.75
C LEU A 119 1.80 -0.47 16.99
N TYR A 120 0.52 -0.22 16.71
CA TYR A 120 0.12 0.90 15.86
C TYR A 120 0.64 2.26 16.40
N PRO A 121 1.33 3.09 15.58
CA PRO A 121 2.08 4.28 16.04
C PRO A 121 1.26 5.47 16.58
N CYS A 122 -0.05 5.29 16.78
CA CYS A 122 -0.92 6.23 17.45
C CYS A 122 -1.53 5.54 18.68
N GLY A 123 -1.00 5.79 19.87
CA GLY A 123 -1.38 5.09 21.10
C GLY A 123 -2.86 5.16 21.45
N GLN A 124 -3.48 6.33 21.25
CA GLN A 124 -4.92 6.50 21.47
C GLN A 124 -5.78 5.85 20.38
N CYS A 125 -5.25 5.70 19.17
CA CYS A 125 -5.92 4.98 18.08
C CYS A 125 -5.84 3.47 18.31
N ALA A 126 -4.64 2.99 18.64
CA ALA A 126 -4.33 1.61 19.02
C ALA A 126 -5.21 1.12 20.18
N ALA A 127 -5.23 1.86 21.30
CA ALA A 127 -6.03 1.51 22.47
C ALA A 127 -7.55 1.50 22.16
N HIS A 128 -8.01 2.34 21.23
CA HIS A 128 -9.39 2.28 20.75
C HIS A 128 -9.62 1.03 19.91
N PHE A 129 -8.75 0.74 18.95
CA PHE A 129 -8.88 -0.41 18.08
C PHE A 129 -8.79 -1.75 18.84
N GLN A 130 -8.01 -1.82 19.91
CA GLN A 130 -8.02 -2.98 20.83
C GLN A 130 -9.40 -3.24 21.43
N LYS A 131 -10.19 -2.19 21.74
CA LYS A 131 -11.58 -2.37 22.21
C LYS A 131 -12.50 -2.85 21.08
N VAL A 132 -12.27 -2.39 19.86
CA VAL A 132 -12.99 -2.88 18.67
C VAL A 132 -12.72 -4.37 18.49
N LEU A 133 -11.45 -4.81 18.54
CA LEU A 133 -11.07 -6.22 18.43
C LEU A 133 -11.69 -7.10 19.53
N ALA A 134 -11.77 -6.59 20.75
CA ALA A 134 -12.37 -7.32 21.86
C ALA A 134 -13.90 -7.54 21.68
N GLN A 135 -14.60 -6.63 20.99
CA GLN A 135 -16.04 -6.74 20.74
C GLN A 135 -16.34 -7.45 19.41
N TYR A 136 -15.50 -7.22 18.40
CA TYR A 136 -15.69 -7.65 17.02
C TYR A 136 -14.40 -8.30 16.51
N PRO A 137 -14.13 -9.57 16.88
CA PRO A 137 -12.89 -10.25 16.51
C PRO A 137 -12.78 -10.43 14.98
N PRO A 138 -11.56 -10.49 14.43
CA PRO A 138 -11.33 -10.69 13.00
C PRO A 138 -12.06 -11.90 12.43
N GLN A 139 -12.71 -11.71 11.28
CA GLN A 139 -13.36 -12.80 10.54
C GLN A 139 -12.39 -13.34 9.49
N THR A 140 -11.78 -14.50 9.76
CA THR A 140 -10.70 -15.05 8.94
C THR A 140 -11.13 -16.23 8.06
N SER A 141 -12.44 -16.50 7.91
CA SER A 141 -12.89 -17.72 7.22
C SER A 141 -12.70 -17.69 5.70
N SER A 142 -12.57 -16.51 5.09
CA SER A 142 -12.32 -16.32 3.65
C SER A 142 -11.89 -14.88 3.36
N ARG A 143 -11.45 -14.60 2.13
CA ARG A 143 -11.19 -13.23 1.64
C ARG A 143 -12.35 -12.29 1.90
N ASN A 144 -13.57 -12.68 1.51
CA ASN A 144 -14.76 -11.84 1.66
C ASN A 144 -15.10 -11.60 3.13
N ALA A 145 -14.93 -12.61 4.00
CA ALA A 145 -15.14 -12.45 5.43
C ALA A 145 -14.14 -11.45 6.03
N ALA A 146 -12.86 -11.57 5.66
CA ALA A 146 -11.79 -10.70 6.15
C ALA A 146 -11.96 -9.25 5.67
N ALA A 147 -12.22 -9.05 4.37
CA ALA A 147 -12.43 -7.73 3.78
C ALA A 147 -13.71 -7.05 4.32
N GLY A 148 -14.81 -7.81 4.42
CA GLY A 148 -16.06 -7.31 4.99
C GLY A 148 -15.92 -6.92 6.45
N TRP A 149 -15.25 -7.74 7.26
CA TRP A 149 -14.96 -7.40 8.65
C TRP A 149 -14.09 -6.15 8.79
N LEU A 150 -13.04 -6.02 7.99
CA LEU A 150 -12.17 -4.84 8.05
C LEU A 150 -12.93 -3.58 7.61
N CYS A 151 -13.81 -3.67 6.62
CA CYS A 151 -14.69 -2.56 6.23
C CYS A 151 -15.61 -2.14 7.38
N PHE A 152 -16.26 -3.10 8.03
CA PHE A 152 -17.09 -2.85 9.20
C PHE A 152 -16.30 -2.18 10.34
N ALA A 153 -15.10 -2.69 10.65
CA ALA A 153 -14.24 -2.11 11.68
C ALA A 153 -13.77 -0.69 11.31
N HIS A 154 -13.48 -0.43 10.03
CA HIS A 154 -13.15 0.90 9.52
C HIS A 154 -14.34 1.86 9.70
N ASN A 155 -15.57 1.40 9.47
CA ASN A 155 -16.77 2.20 9.67
C ASN A 155 -17.01 2.58 11.15
N ILE A 156 -16.68 1.71 12.12
CA ILE A 156 -16.69 2.09 13.54
C ILE A 156 -15.74 3.26 13.79
N VAL A 157 -14.57 3.27 13.14
CA VAL A 157 -13.62 4.39 13.24
C VAL A 157 -14.17 5.63 12.54
N ASN A 158 -14.78 5.49 11.36
CA ASN A 158 -15.42 6.59 10.63
C ASN A 158 -16.48 7.29 11.47
N GLU A 159 -17.38 6.53 12.07
CA GLU A 159 -18.41 7.07 12.97
C GLU A 159 -17.78 7.85 14.13
N ARG A 160 -16.77 7.28 14.80
CA ARG A 160 -16.04 7.94 15.89
C ARG A 160 -15.39 9.26 15.48
N VAL A 161 -14.91 9.36 14.24
CA VAL A 161 -14.28 10.59 13.72
C VAL A 161 -15.22 11.45 12.88
N HIS A 162 -16.53 11.16 12.92
CA HIS A 162 -17.59 11.88 12.22
C HIS A 162 -17.41 11.92 10.69
N LYS A 163 -16.88 10.85 10.12
CA LYS A 163 -16.84 10.61 8.67
C LYS A 163 -18.07 9.81 8.22
N PRO A 164 -18.51 9.96 6.95
CA PRO A 164 -19.56 9.11 6.39
C PRO A 164 -19.21 7.62 6.46
N LEU A 165 -20.23 6.78 6.58
CA LEU A 165 -20.05 5.33 6.48
C LEU A 165 -19.77 4.95 5.03
N PHE A 166 -18.86 4.01 4.84
CA PHE A 166 -18.56 3.40 3.56
C PHE A 166 -19.49 2.21 3.32
N ASP A 167 -19.98 2.06 2.09
CA ASP A 167 -20.78 0.92 1.67
C ASP A 167 -19.88 -0.30 1.42
N CYS A 168 -19.88 -1.26 2.35
CA CYS A 168 -19.00 -2.42 2.29
C CYS A 168 -19.27 -3.35 1.10
N GLU A 169 -20.42 -3.25 0.42
CA GLU A 169 -20.67 -4.01 -0.82
C GLU A 169 -19.72 -3.58 -1.94
N LYS A 170 -19.21 -2.35 -1.89
CA LYS A 170 -18.30 -1.76 -2.89
C LYS A 170 -16.83 -1.96 -2.56
N ILE A 171 -16.49 -2.69 -1.49
CA ILE A 171 -15.11 -2.79 -1.01
C ILE A 171 -14.17 -3.47 -2.02
N GLY A 172 -14.67 -4.46 -2.75
CA GLY A 172 -13.90 -5.21 -3.75
C GLY A 172 -13.53 -4.38 -4.97
N ASP A 173 -14.38 -3.42 -5.35
CA ASP A 173 -14.11 -2.50 -6.47
C ASP A 173 -13.20 -1.35 -6.03
N PHE A 174 -13.36 -0.87 -4.78
CA PHE A 174 -12.60 0.26 -4.26
C PHE A 174 -11.15 -0.10 -3.93
N TYR A 175 -10.90 -1.25 -3.32
CA TYR A 175 -9.56 -1.75 -3.04
C TYR A 175 -9.21 -2.87 -4.00
N ASP A 176 -8.71 -2.49 -5.18
CA ASP A 176 -8.15 -3.43 -6.13
C ASP A 176 -7.08 -4.31 -5.46
N CYS A 177 -7.24 -5.62 -5.61
CA CYS A 177 -6.28 -6.61 -5.13
C CYS A 177 -5.01 -6.63 -5.98
N GLY A 178 -4.97 -5.98 -7.15
CA GLY A 178 -3.81 -5.98 -8.05
C GLY A 178 -3.50 -7.37 -8.59
N CYS A 179 -4.49 -8.26 -8.63
CA CYS A 179 -4.33 -9.67 -8.99
C CYS A 179 -4.17 -9.91 -10.51
N GLY A 180 -4.10 -8.85 -11.32
CA GLY A 180 -4.13 -8.95 -12.79
C GLY A 180 -5.52 -9.37 -13.33
N ASP A 181 -5.69 -9.32 -14.65
CA ASP A 181 -6.98 -9.60 -15.29
C ASP A 181 -7.36 -11.10 -15.36
N GLU A 182 -6.47 -11.99 -14.92
CA GLU A 182 -6.65 -13.46 -14.88
C GLU A 182 -7.87 -13.91 -14.03
N GLY A 183 -8.41 -13.02 -13.18
CA GLY A 183 -9.60 -13.27 -12.35
C GLY A 183 -10.92 -12.72 -12.91
N LYS A 184 -10.90 -11.92 -13.98
CA LYS A 184 -12.11 -11.27 -14.52
C LYS A 184 -12.88 -12.10 -15.54
N GLU A 185 -12.28 -13.15 -16.09
CA GLU A 185 -12.94 -14.01 -17.08
C GLU A 185 -14.01 -14.93 -16.46
N LYS A 186 -13.86 -15.35 -15.20
CA LYS A 186 -14.82 -16.26 -14.54
C LYS A 186 -16.13 -15.61 -14.10
N LYS A 187 -16.23 -14.28 -14.08
CA LYS A 187 -17.47 -13.56 -13.70
C LYS A 187 -18.33 -13.13 -14.89
N LYS A 188 -17.86 -13.28 -16.13
CA LYS A 188 -18.58 -12.79 -17.32
C LYS A 188 -19.65 -13.73 -17.87
N GLU A 189 -19.73 -14.99 -17.43
CA GLU A 189 -20.80 -15.90 -17.89
C GLU A 189 -22.13 -15.75 -17.12
N GLU A 190 -22.15 -15.05 -15.98
CA GLU A 190 -23.37 -14.82 -15.22
C GLU A 190 -23.59 -13.33 -14.93
N GLY A 191 -24.15 -12.60 -15.91
CA GLY A 191 -25.00 -11.44 -15.61
C GLY A 191 -24.49 -10.04 -15.97
N VAL A 192 -24.97 -9.56 -17.12
CA VAL A 192 -25.39 -8.19 -17.48
C VAL A 192 -24.32 -7.10 -17.67
N GLU A 193 -24.50 -6.40 -18.79
CA GLU A 193 -23.69 -5.38 -19.44
C GLU A 193 -23.39 -4.13 -18.59
N GLY A 194 -22.16 -3.63 -18.80
CA GLY A 194 -21.94 -2.19 -18.98
C GLY A 194 -21.34 -1.43 -17.79
N ALA A 195 -20.02 -1.35 -17.72
CA ALA A 195 -19.32 -0.13 -17.29
C ALA A 195 -17.86 -0.18 -17.76
N GLN A 196 -17.45 0.81 -18.54
CA GLN A 196 -16.06 1.05 -18.91
C GLN A 196 -15.27 1.43 -17.66
N ALA A 197 -14.16 0.74 -17.42
CA ALA A 197 -13.24 1.07 -16.34
C ALA A 197 -12.42 2.30 -16.76
N GLU A 198 -12.81 3.48 -16.29
CA GLU A 198 -11.89 4.61 -16.17
C GLU A 198 -10.98 4.38 -14.95
N GLY A 199 -9.68 4.61 -15.12
CA GLY A 199 -8.69 4.46 -14.06
C GLY A 199 -8.95 5.40 -12.87
N PRO A 200 -8.36 5.13 -11.70
CA PRO A 200 -8.71 5.85 -10.48
C PRO A 200 -8.32 7.33 -10.58
N ASP A 201 -9.34 8.17 -10.37
CA ASP A 201 -9.28 9.61 -10.19
C ASP A 201 -8.33 9.98 -9.02
N PRO A 202 -7.39 10.92 -9.22
CA PRO A 202 -6.49 11.40 -8.17
C PRO A 202 -7.19 12.04 -6.94
N GLU A 203 -8.51 12.25 -6.93
CA GLU A 203 -9.24 12.70 -5.72
C GLU A 203 -9.50 11.62 -4.65
N LEU A 204 -9.12 10.36 -4.89
CA LEU A 204 -9.44 9.20 -4.02
C LEU A 204 -8.75 9.19 -2.64
N HIS A 205 -7.95 10.19 -2.29
CA HIS A 205 -7.27 10.30 -0.99
C HIS A 205 -8.07 11.05 0.10
N LYS A 206 -9.33 11.40 -0.15
CA LYS A 206 -10.15 12.19 0.79
C LYS A 206 -11.03 11.39 1.77
N HIS A 207 -11.07 10.06 1.68
CA HIS A 207 -11.87 9.22 2.57
C HIS A 207 -11.03 8.57 3.66
#